data_AF-A0A6M3L117-F1
#
_entry.id   AF-A0A6M3L117-F1
#
_cell.length_a   1.000
_cell.length_b   1.000
_cell.length_c   1.000
_cell.angle_alpha   90.00
_cell.angle_beta   90.00
_cell.angle_gamma   90.00
#
_symmetry.space_group_name_H-M   'P 1'
#
loop_
_entity.id
_entity.type
_entity.pdbx_description
1 polymer ?
#
loop_
_entity_poly.entity_id
_entity_poly.type
_entity_poly.pdbx_seq_one_letter_code
_entity_poly.pdbx_strand_id
1 'polypeptide(L)'
;MTETEKAYLAGIIDGEGTITIFSKKDKRHNRSVTTCVAVKVGMQSKEVVTLFAKLGGCKCSKRSDVWEGVLYQQKAKNFLGEILPYLITKRQRAIFAIWFYEVAFEFTAYRGREIDAFGHHFRSLGVKIMQLLNKRETLSFHGKSDEFGERLKPLFNEIEGMLIPSQASQGEGCEEGVTTRETSPNSNSLHERPTLELH
;
A
#
# COMPACT_ATOMS: atom_id res chain seq x y z
N MET A 1 -13.10 1.36 10.64
CA MET A 1 -12.42 0.07 10.92
C MET A 1 -11.92 0.09 12.36
N THR A 2 -11.93 -1.05 13.06
CA THR A 2 -11.24 -1.20 14.35
C THR A 2 -9.72 -1.18 14.16
N GLU A 3 -8.94 -0.96 15.21
CA GLU A 3 -7.47 -0.98 15.13
C GLU A 3 -6.93 -2.34 14.65
N THR A 4 -7.53 -3.44 15.13
CA THR A 4 -7.20 -4.80 14.69
C THR A 4 -7.51 -5.00 13.20
N GLU A 5 -8.65 -4.50 12.70
CA GLU A 5 -8.98 -4.55 11.28
C GLU A 5 -7.98 -3.75 10.43
N LYS A 6 -7.58 -2.56 10.89
CA LYS A 6 -6.59 -1.73 10.19
C LYS A 6 -5.24 -2.43 10.10
N ALA A 7 -4.74 -2.96 11.21
CA ALA A 7 -3.47 -3.70 11.25
C ALA A 7 -3.51 -4.97 10.39
N TYR A 8 -4.59 -5.73 10.47
CA TYR A 8 -4.79 -6.94 9.65
C TYR A 8 -4.79 -6.62 8.15
N LEU A 9 -5.53 -5.59 7.73
CA LEU A 9 -5.57 -5.16 6.34
C LEU A 9 -4.23 -4.58 5.87
N ALA A 10 -3.49 -3.87 6.73
CA ALA A 10 -2.15 -3.41 6.41
C ALA A 10 -1.22 -4.59 6.09
N GLY A 11 -1.27 -5.67 6.88
CA GLY A 11 -0.54 -6.90 6.61
C GLY A 11 -0.90 -7.54 5.26
N ILE A 12 -2.20 -7.60 4.93
CA ILE A 12 -2.64 -8.07 3.60
C ILE A 12 -2.11 -7.16 2.49
N ILE A 13 -2.14 -5.84 2.68
CA ILE A 13 -1.64 -4.90 1.69
C ILE A 13 -0.14 -5.07 1.49
N ASP A 14 0.64 -5.27 2.55
CA ASP A 14 2.08 -5.50 2.48
C ASP A 14 2.44 -6.82 1.80
N GLY A 15 1.69 -7.90 2.04
CA GLY A 15 1.90 -9.19 1.38
C GLY A 15 1.40 -9.21 -0.07
N GLU A 16 0.09 -9.04 -0.25
CA GLU A 16 -0.63 -9.33 -1.51
C GLU A 16 -1.12 -8.07 -2.22
N GLY A 17 -1.09 -6.92 -1.53
CA GLY A 17 -1.62 -5.67 -2.06
C GLY A 17 -0.74 -5.01 -3.12
N THR A 18 -1.36 -4.20 -3.95
CA THR A 18 -0.68 -3.29 -4.89
C THR A 18 -1.22 -1.88 -4.69
N ILE A 19 -0.33 -0.92 -4.41
CA ILE A 19 -0.62 0.51 -4.43
C ILE A 19 -0.05 1.06 -5.74
N THR A 20 -0.88 1.72 -6.53
CA THR A 20 -0.48 2.18 -7.86
C THR A 20 -1.09 3.53 -8.23
N ILE A 21 -0.39 4.24 -9.11
CA ILE A 21 -0.86 5.46 -9.75
C ILE A 21 -0.77 5.21 -11.25
N PHE A 22 -1.88 5.36 -11.95
CA PHE A 22 -1.92 5.14 -13.39
C PHE A 22 -2.76 6.21 -14.09
N SER A 23 -2.47 6.41 -15.37
CA SER A 23 -3.20 7.33 -16.21
C SER A 23 -4.16 6.58 -17.12
N LYS A 24 -5.42 7.03 -17.19
CA LYS A 24 -6.46 6.49 -18.06
C LYS A 24 -6.88 7.58 -19.06
N LYS A 25 -6.81 7.25 -20.35
CA LYS A 25 -7.43 8.06 -21.41
C LYS A 25 -8.88 7.61 -21.56
N ASP A 26 -9.82 8.55 -21.53
CA ASP A 26 -11.21 8.26 -21.82
C ASP A 26 -11.38 8.05 -23.33
N LYS A 27 -11.56 6.78 -23.73
CA LYS A 27 -11.71 6.41 -25.14
C LYS A 27 -12.99 6.96 -25.77
N ARG A 28 -14.04 7.25 -24.99
CA ARG A 28 -15.35 7.63 -25.53
C ARG A 28 -15.47 9.09 -25.92
N HIS A 29 -14.69 9.96 -25.28
CA HIS A 29 -14.86 11.41 -25.44
C HIS A 29 -13.61 12.14 -25.92
N ASN A 30 -12.56 11.41 -26.31
CA ASN A 30 -11.23 11.95 -26.63
C ASN A 30 -10.73 12.94 -25.53
N ARG A 31 -11.21 12.74 -24.30
CA ARG A 31 -10.99 13.66 -23.17
C ARG A 31 -9.57 13.53 -22.64
N SER A 32 -9.19 14.56 -21.89
CA SER A 32 -7.94 14.67 -21.17
C SER A 32 -7.63 13.43 -20.33
N VAL A 33 -6.34 13.10 -20.27
CA VAL A 33 -5.81 11.98 -19.49
C VAL A 33 -6.14 12.18 -18.02
N THR A 34 -6.85 11.24 -17.40
CA THR A 34 -7.15 11.27 -15.96
C THR A 34 -6.17 10.37 -15.22
N THR A 35 -5.50 10.91 -14.20
CA THR A 35 -4.65 10.10 -13.33
C THR A 35 -5.46 9.58 -12.15
N CYS A 36 -5.18 8.33 -11.76
CA CYS A 36 -5.93 7.59 -10.77
C CYS A 36 -4.97 6.95 -9.77
N VAL A 37 -5.26 7.14 -8.48
CA VAL A 37 -4.68 6.30 -7.42
C VAL A 37 -5.55 5.05 -7.25
N ALA A 38 -4.92 3.90 -7.07
CA ALA A 38 -5.62 2.66 -6.77
C ALA A 38 -4.89 1.79 -5.76
N VAL A 39 -5.68 1.07 -4.97
CA VAL A 39 -5.23 -0.01 -4.10
C VAL A 39 -5.96 -1.28 -4.53
N LYS A 40 -5.20 -2.32 -4.82
CA LYS A 40 -5.71 -3.61 -5.28
C LYS A 40 -5.23 -4.72 -4.36
N VAL A 41 -6.10 -5.68 -4.08
CA VAL A 41 -5.75 -6.99 -3.50
C VAL A 41 -6.24 -8.06 -4.45
N GLY A 42 -5.42 -9.09 -4.72
CA GLY A 42 -5.79 -10.25 -5.52
C GLY A 42 -5.34 -11.53 -4.84
N MET A 43 -6.26 -12.44 -4.50
CA MET A 43 -5.97 -13.71 -3.81
C MET A 43 -6.92 -14.82 -4.26
N GLN A 44 -6.54 -16.08 -4.06
CA GLN A 44 -7.44 -17.22 -4.31
C GLN A 44 -8.53 -17.39 -3.22
N SER A 45 -8.28 -16.94 -1.98
CA SER A 45 -9.31 -16.92 -0.94
C SER A 45 -10.32 -15.80 -1.17
N LYS A 46 -11.57 -16.19 -1.36
CA LYS A 46 -12.69 -15.25 -1.54
C LYS A 46 -12.95 -14.46 -0.25
N GLU A 47 -12.84 -15.12 0.89
CA GLU A 47 -13.20 -14.61 2.21
C GLU A 47 -12.37 -13.38 2.55
N VAL A 48 -11.06 -13.45 2.34
CA VAL A 48 -10.13 -12.35 2.60
C VAL A 48 -10.41 -11.17 1.68
N VAL A 49 -10.64 -11.42 0.38
CA VAL A 49 -10.93 -10.34 -0.59
C VAL A 49 -12.30 -9.71 -0.34
N THR A 50 -13.30 -10.50 0.08
CA THR A 50 -14.61 -10.00 0.50
C THR A 50 -14.51 -9.14 1.76
N LEU A 51 -13.69 -9.53 2.74
CA LEU A 51 -13.43 -8.72 3.92
C LEU A 51 -12.78 -7.38 3.55
N PHE A 52 -11.72 -7.42 2.73
CA PHE A 52 -11.10 -6.21 2.18
C PHE A 52 -12.12 -5.32 1.45
N ALA A 53 -12.97 -5.93 0.60
CA ALA A 53 -13.97 -5.20 -0.15
C ALA A 53 -15.03 -4.54 0.74
N LYS A 54 -15.49 -5.25 1.78
CA LYS A 54 -16.45 -4.75 2.77
C LYS A 54 -15.86 -3.57 3.54
N LEU A 55 -14.67 -3.73 4.10
CA LEU A 55 -14.04 -2.71 4.94
C LEU A 55 -13.53 -1.50 4.15
N GLY A 56 -12.99 -1.73 2.94
CA GLY A 56 -12.55 -0.65 2.06
C GLY A 56 -13.68 0.03 1.27
N GLY A 57 -14.88 -0.56 1.23
CA GLY A 57 -16.00 -0.02 0.46
C GLY A 57 -15.85 -0.16 -1.06
N CYS A 58 -15.30 -1.28 -1.53
CA CYS A 58 -15.24 -1.64 -2.95
C CYS A 58 -16.02 -2.91 -3.29
N LYS A 59 -16.03 -3.30 -4.56
CA LYS A 59 -16.63 -4.55 -5.02
C LYS A 59 -15.55 -5.62 -5.09
N CYS A 60 -15.89 -6.82 -4.63
CA CYS A 60 -15.15 -8.03 -4.90
C CYS A 60 -15.60 -8.59 -6.25
N SER A 61 -14.66 -8.97 -7.11
CA SER A 61 -14.90 -9.58 -8.41
C SER A 61 -13.96 -10.76 -8.63
N LYS A 62 -14.39 -11.76 -9.40
CA LYS A 62 -13.53 -12.88 -9.79
C LYS A 62 -12.93 -12.61 -11.16
N ARG A 63 -11.61 -12.82 -11.30
CA ARG A 63 -10.89 -12.74 -12.56
C ARG A 63 -10.03 -14.00 -12.71
N SER A 64 -10.40 -14.86 -13.66
CA SER A 64 -9.84 -16.22 -13.76
C SER A 64 -10.09 -17.02 -12.47
N ASP A 65 -9.03 -17.47 -11.81
CA ASP A 65 -8.97 -18.25 -10.57
C ASP A 65 -8.74 -17.38 -9.33
N VAL A 66 -8.61 -16.06 -9.50
CA VAL A 66 -8.28 -15.12 -8.43
C VAL A 66 -9.48 -14.20 -8.14
N TRP A 67 -9.75 -13.95 -6.86
CA TRP A 67 -10.65 -12.91 -6.40
C TRP A 67 -9.89 -11.60 -6.25
N GLU A 68 -10.46 -10.50 -6.73
CA GLU A 68 -9.87 -9.17 -6.65
C GLU A 68 -10.82 -8.15 -6.03
N GLY A 69 -10.26 -7.28 -5.21
CA GLY A 69 -10.92 -6.06 -4.73
C GLY A 69 -10.07 -4.87 -5.15
N VAL A 70 -10.72 -3.81 -5.64
CA VAL A 70 -10.01 -2.60 -6.10
C VAL A 70 -10.67 -1.33 -5.60
N LEU A 71 -9.89 -0.52 -4.89
CA LEU A 71 -10.22 0.83 -4.47
C LEU A 71 -9.61 1.83 -5.46
N TYR A 72 -10.37 2.87 -5.80
CA TYR A 72 -9.92 3.93 -6.69
C TYR A 72 -10.09 5.30 -6.04
N GLN A 73 -9.23 6.25 -6.41
CA GLN A 73 -9.35 7.67 -6.12
C GLN A 73 -9.56 7.95 -4.63
N GLN A 74 -10.56 8.76 -4.25
CA GLN A 74 -10.85 9.14 -2.87
C GLN A 74 -10.93 7.94 -1.93
N LYS A 75 -11.54 6.82 -2.38
CA LYS A 75 -11.65 5.62 -1.55
C LYS A 75 -10.28 5.01 -1.25
N ALA A 76 -9.41 4.97 -2.26
CA ALA A 76 -8.03 4.52 -2.07
C ALA A 76 -7.27 5.45 -1.12
N LYS A 77 -7.39 6.78 -1.28
CA LYS A 77 -6.76 7.76 -0.39
C LYS A 77 -7.18 7.60 1.07
N ASN A 78 -8.49 7.53 1.31
CA ASN A 78 -9.04 7.40 2.66
C ASN A 78 -8.60 6.09 3.31
N PHE A 79 -8.72 4.99 2.57
CA PHE A 79 -8.30 3.67 3.02
C PHE A 79 -6.81 3.64 3.39
N LEU A 80 -5.94 4.17 2.52
CA LEU A 80 -4.51 4.24 2.79
C LEU A 80 -4.22 5.07 4.04
N GLY A 81 -4.90 6.20 4.23
CA GLY A 81 -4.74 7.04 5.43
C GLY A 81 -5.09 6.29 6.72
N GLU A 82 -6.15 5.46 6.71
CA GLU A 82 -6.55 4.68 7.88
C GLU A 82 -5.54 3.58 8.24
N ILE A 83 -4.94 2.91 7.25
CA ILE A 83 -3.99 1.80 7.49
C ILE A 83 -2.53 2.24 7.54
N LEU A 84 -2.22 3.49 7.18
CA LEU A 84 -0.86 4.01 7.05
C LEU A 84 0.03 3.75 8.28
N PRO A 85 -0.44 3.91 9.53
CA PRO A 85 0.39 3.67 10.71
C PRO A 85 0.91 2.23 10.84
N TYR A 86 0.26 1.26 10.18
CA TYR A 86 0.58 -0.17 10.29
C TYR A 86 1.29 -0.72 9.06
N LEU A 87 1.41 0.06 7.98
CA LEU A 87 2.16 -0.36 6.80
C LEU A 87 3.66 -0.34 7.08
N ILE A 88 4.34 -1.40 6.64
CA ILE A 88 5.79 -1.56 6.77
C ILE A 88 6.42 -1.44 5.38
N THR A 89 6.19 -2.43 4.51
CA THR A 89 6.93 -2.54 3.24
C THR A 89 6.46 -1.58 2.17
N LYS A 90 5.18 -1.20 2.19
CA LYS A 90 4.53 -0.31 1.21
C LYS A 90 4.21 1.06 1.79
N ARG A 91 4.69 1.39 3.00
CA ARG A 91 4.42 2.67 3.69
C ARG A 91 4.77 3.88 2.83
N GLN A 92 5.98 3.92 2.26
CA GLN A 92 6.42 5.02 1.40
C GLN A 92 5.52 5.20 0.17
N ARG A 93 5.14 4.08 -0.47
CA ARG A 93 4.21 4.09 -1.61
C ARG A 93 2.84 4.64 -1.22
N ALA A 94 2.36 4.30 -0.03
CA ALA A 94 1.10 4.82 0.50
C ALA A 94 1.15 6.33 0.73
N ILE A 95 2.22 6.84 1.37
CA ILE A 95 2.43 8.27 1.59
C ILE A 95 2.42 9.01 0.25
N PHE A 96 3.23 8.55 -0.71
CA PHE A 96 3.30 9.18 -2.02
C PHE A 96 1.97 9.12 -2.78
N ALA A 97 1.24 8.02 -2.70
CA ALA A 97 -0.06 7.88 -3.32
C ALA A 97 -1.12 8.83 -2.71
N ILE A 98 -1.11 9.01 -1.38
CA ILE A 98 -1.99 9.98 -0.69
C ILE A 98 -1.65 11.39 -1.14
N TRP A 99 -0.37 11.78 -1.07
CA TRP A 99 0.09 13.10 -1.50
C TRP A 99 -0.25 13.37 -2.97
N PHE A 100 0.07 12.42 -3.85
CA PHE A 100 -0.22 12.57 -5.28
C PHE A 100 -1.71 12.78 -5.52
N TYR A 101 -2.58 12.07 -4.79
CA TYR A 101 -4.01 12.26 -4.89
C TYR A 101 -4.42 13.68 -4.50
N GLU A 102 -3.95 14.18 -3.36
CA GLU A 102 -4.28 15.51 -2.85
C GLU A 102 -3.86 16.61 -3.83
N VAL A 103 -2.62 16.54 -4.32
CA VAL A 103 -2.10 17.53 -5.27
C VAL A 103 -2.74 17.37 -6.65
N ALA A 104 -2.88 16.15 -7.18
CA ALA A 104 -3.50 15.94 -8.48
C ALA A 104 -5.00 16.31 -8.49
N PHE A 105 -5.69 16.22 -7.35
CA PHE A 105 -7.07 16.65 -7.21
C PHE A 105 -7.19 18.16 -7.42
N GLU A 106 -6.29 18.95 -6.83
CA GLU A 106 -6.24 20.40 -7.05
C GLU A 106 -6.10 20.74 -8.54
N PHE A 107 -5.24 20.01 -9.28
CA PHE A 107 -5.05 20.21 -10.72
C PHE A 107 -6.12 19.59 -11.63
N THR A 108 -7.00 18.73 -11.11
CA THR A 108 -8.08 18.08 -11.89
C THR A 108 -9.45 18.67 -11.63
N ALA A 109 -9.67 19.32 -10.49
CA ALA A 109 -10.89 20.05 -10.17
C ALA A 109 -11.14 21.24 -11.13
N TYR A 110 -10.10 21.72 -11.83
CA TYR A 110 -10.19 22.69 -12.93
C TYR A 110 -10.73 22.06 -14.24
N ARG A 111 -11.84 21.32 -14.18
CA ARG A 111 -12.54 20.85 -15.39
C ARG A 111 -13.13 22.05 -16.13
N GLY A 112 -12.49 22.44 -17.23
CA GLY A 112 -13.01 23.47 -18.15
C GLY A 112 -12.04 24.57 -18.52
N ARG A 113 -10.87 24.66 -17.85
CA ARG A 113 -9.75 25.48 -18.32
C ARG A 113 -8.73 24.61 -19.03
N GLU A 114 -8.03 25.20 -19.99
CA GLU A 114 -6.84 24.60 -20.59
C GLU A 114 -5.91 24.16 -19.46
N ILE A 115 -5.59 22.85 -19.40
CA ILE A 115 -4.55 22.38 -18.49
C ILE A 115 -3.27 22.98 -19.03
N ASP A 116 -2.66 23.89 -18.29
CA ASP A 116 -1.39 24.47 -18.66
C ASP A 116 -0.29 23.38 -18.75
N ALA A 117 0.84 23.75 -19.36
CA ALA A 117 1.98 22.83 -19.51
C ALA A 117 2.44 22.25 -18.15
N PHE A 118 2.23 23.00 -17.06
CA PHE A 118 2.59 22.60 -15.71
C PHE A 118 1.76 21.40 -15.22
N GLY A 119 0.43 21.45 -15.34
CA GLY A 119 -0.44 20.34 -14.94
C GLY A 119 -0.14 19.05 -15.70
N HIS A 120 0.22 19.15 -16.98
CA HIS A 120 0.68 18.00 -17.78
C HIS A 120 2.01 17.44 -17.29
N HIS A 121 2.98 18.31 -17.02
CA HIS A 121 4.31 17.91 -16.52
C HIS A 121 4.21 17.23 -15.15
N PHE A 122 3.43 17.80 -14.22
CA PHE A 122 3.23 17.24 -12.88
C PHE A 122 2.65 15.82 -12.91
N ARG A 123 1.61 15.59 -13.72
CA ARG A 123 1.00 14.24 -13.86
C ARG A 123 2.00 13.23 -14.42
N SER A 124 2.77 13.63 -15.44
CA SER A 124 3.81 12.80 -16.02
C SER A 124 4.90 12.46 -15.00
N LEU A 125 5.34 13.44 -14.21
CA LEU A 125 6.35 13.23 -13.17
C LEU A 125 5.83 12.28 -12.08
N GLY A 126 4.62 12.49 -11.57
CA GLY A 126 4.05 11.65 -10.51
C GLY A 126 3.93 10.18 -10.92
N VAL A 127 3.57 9.91 -12.19
CA VAL A 127 3.57 8.53 -12.74
C VAL A 127 4.98 7.95 -12.77
N LYS A 128 5.99 8.73 -13.19
CA LYS A 128 7.38 8.27 -13.23
C LYS A 128 7.93 7.97 -11.83
N ILE A 129 7.67 8.83 -10.85
CA ILE A 129 8.09 8.60 -9.45
C ILE A 129 7.48 7.30 -8.93
N MET A 130 6.19 7.06 -9.18
CA MET A 130 5.54 5.81 -8.76
C MET A 130 6.14 4.56 -9.43
N GLN A 131 6.53 4.67 -10.71
CA GLN A 131 7.22 3.59 -11.42
C GLN A 131 8.58 3.28 -10.79
N LEU A 132 9.35 4.31 -10.40
CA LEU A 132 10.63 4.14 -9.70
C LEU A 132 10.44 3.48 -8.34
N LEU A 133 9.46 3.97 -7.54
CA LEU A 133 9.09 3.35 -6.26
C LEU A 133 8.66 1.88 -6.43
N ASN A 134 8.03 1.52 -7.56
CA ASN A 134 7.64 0.15 -7.86
C ASN A 134 8.83 -0.78 -8.13
N LYS A 135 9.89 -0.28 -8.77
CA LYS A 135 11.11 -1.05 -9.09
C LYS A 135 12.04 -1.27 -7.91
N ARG A 136 11.77 -0.67 -6.74
CA ARG A 136 12.70 -0.62 -5.58
C ARG A 136 14.06 0.02 -5.95
N GLU A 137 14.09 0.86 -6.98
CA GLU A 137 15.26 1.65 -7.32
C GLU A 137 15.28 2.89 -6.42
N THR A 138 16.44 3.21 -5.84
CA THR A 138 16.65 4.44 -5.08
C THR A 138 16.34 5.64 -5.97
N LEU A 139 15.45 6.51 -5.50
CA LEU A 139 15.19 7.81 -6.13
C LEU A 139 16.41 8.70 -5.92
N SER A 140 17.35 8.69 -6.87
CA SER A 140 18.38 9.74 -6.94
C SER A 140 17.91 10.80 -7.93
N PHE A 141 17.33 11.89 -7.42
CA PHE A 141 16.82 12.97 -8.25
C PHE A 141 17.98 13.88 -8.69
N HIS A 142 18.56 13.60 -9.85
CA HIS A 142 19.55 14.48 -10.50
C HIS A 142 18.87 15.53 -11.39
N GLY A 143 17.84 16.19 -10.86
CA GLY A 143 17.16 17.29 -11.54
C GLY A 143 18.06 18.52 -11.60
N LYS A 144 18.21 19.13 -12.78
CA LYS A 144 18.78 20.48 -12.90
C LYS A 144 17.96 21.43 -12.00
N SER A 145 18.63 22.42 -11.41
CA SER A 145 18.04 23.43 -10.51
C SER A 145 17.05 24.35 -11.23
N ASP A 146 15.96 23.79 -11.74
CA ASP A 146 14.82 24.57 -12.18
C ASP A 146 13.91 24.87 -10.98
N GLU A 147 13.11 25.93 -11.12
CA GLU A 147 12.14 26.39 -10.13
C GLU A 147 11.21 25.25 -9.63
N PHE A 148 11.04 24.23 -10.47
CA PHE A 148 10.24 23.05 -10.18
C PHE A 148 10.90 22.09 -9.19
N GLY A 149 12.21 21.81 -9.34
CA GLY A 149 12.99 21.06 -8.37
C GLY A 149 13.03 21.72 -7.00
N GLU A 150 13.15 23.06 -6.95
CA GLU A 150 13.14 23.81 -5.69
C GLU A 150 11.77 23.78 -4.98
N ARG A 151 10.65 23.78 -5.72
CA ARG A 151 9.31 23.68 -5.12
C ARG A 151 8.99 22.30 -4.56
N LEU A 152 9.58 21.26 -5.12
CA LEU A 152 9.39 19.88 -4.65
C LEU A 152 10.45 19.46 -3.63
N LYS A 153 11.57 20.16 -3.51
CA LYS A 153 12.63 19.87 -2.54
C LYS A 153 12.14 19.76 -1.09
N PRO A 154 11.32 20.68 -0.55
CA PRO A 154 10.82 20.55 0.82
C PRO A 154 10.04 19.26 1.02
N LEU A 155 9.23 18.88 0.03
CA LEU A 155 8.47 17.63 0.05
C LEU A 155 9.39 16.41 -0.05
N PHE A 156 10.37 16.44 -0.95
CA PHE A 156 11.35 15.34 -1.05
C PHE A 156 12.16 15.22 0.24
N ASN A 157 12.58 16.33 0.86
CA ASN A 157 13.27 16.35 2.14
C ASN A 157 12.37 15.86 3.29
N GLU A 158 11.06 16.15 3.25
CA GLU A 158 10.10 15.64 4.22
C GLU A 158 9.87 14.14 4.03
N ILE A 159 9.71 13.67 2.79
CA ILE A 159 9.63 12.26 2.43
C ILE A 159 10.93 11.52 2.83
N GLU A 160 12.09 12.12 2.56
CA GLU A 160 13.42 11.62 2.92
C GLU A 160 13.62 11.59 4.44
N GLY A 161 13.16 12.61 5.16
CA GLY A 161 13.16 12.63 6.63
C GLY A 161 12.19 11.63 7.26
N MET A 162 11.12 11.25 6.53
CA MET A 162 10.22 10.15 6.89
C MET A 162 10.78 8.76 6.52
N LEU A 163 11.88 8.69 5.77
CA LEU A 163 12.63 7.44 5.59
C LEU A 163 13.29 7.14 6.94
N ILE A 164 12.61 6.35 7.78
CA ILE A 164 13.26 5.66 8.87
C ILE A 164 14.39 4.85 8.21
N PRO A 165 15.68 5.12 8.49
CA PRO A 165 16.74 4.21 8.10
C PRO A 165 16.32 2.88 8.71
N SER A 166 16.06 1.85 7.90
CA SER A 166 15.65 0.59 8.48
C SER A 166 16.73 0.23 9.50
N GLN A 167 16.37 -0.04 10.75
CA GLN A 167 17.38 -0.46 11.73
C GLN A 167 18.08 -1.75 11.26
N ALA A 168 17.46 -2.49 10.34
CA ALA A 168 18.06 -3.56 9.56
C ALA A 168 19.29 -3.14 8.69
N SER A 169 19.42 -1.87 8.32
CA SER A 169 20.57 -1.34 7.57
C SER A 169 21.72 -0.84 8.44
N GLN A 170 21.51 -0.66 9.75
CA GLN A 170 22.56 -0.22 10.67
C GLN A 170 23.29 -1.37 11.38
N GLY A 171 22.90 -2.62 11.16
CA GLY A 171 23.62 -3.77 11.75
C GLY A 171 23.58 -3.81 13.28
N GLU A 172 22.78 -2.96 13.92
CA GLU A 172 22.52 -3.02 15.36
C GLU A 172 21.50 -4.14 15.59
N GLY A 173 21.98 -5.38 15.53
CA GLY A 173 21.26 -6.51 16.08
C GLY A 173 21.08 -6.28 17.57
N CYS A 174 19.84 -6.37 18.06
CA CYS A 174 19.58 -6.42 19.49
C CYS A 174 20.42 -7.56 20.11
N GLU A 175 21.46 -7.21 20.86
CA GLU A 175 22.17 -8.12 21.78
C GLU A 175 21.32 -8.44 23.03
N GLU A 176 19.99 -8.48 22.90
CA GLU A 176 19.18 -9.05 23.96
C GLU A 176 19.25 -10.57 23.83
N GLY A 177 20.16 -11.15 24.61
CA GLY A 177 20.29 -12.59 24.79
C GLY A 177 18.94 -13.20 25.16
N VAL A 178 18.24 -13.74 24.16
CA VAL A 178 17.06 -14.57 24.34
C VAL A 178 17.53 -15.84 25.05
N THR A 179 17.40 -15.87 26.36
CA THR A 179 17.51 -17.09 27.15
C THR A 179 16.25 -17.91 26.87
N THR A 180 16.32 -18.80 25.89
CA THR A 180 15.31 -19.84 25.70
C THR A 180 15.36 -20.77 26.91
N ARG A 181 14.48 -20.52 27.90
CA ARG A 181 14.11 -21.57 28.86
C ARG A 181 13.27 -22.59 28.12
N GLU A 182 13.88 -23.71 27.77
CA GLU A 182 13.16 -24.94 27.42
C GLU A 182 12.34 -25.39 28.63
N THR A 183 11.07 -25.00 28.69
CA THR A 183 10.10 -25.73 29.51
C THR A 183 9.48 -26.79 28.63
N SER A 184 9.97 -28.02 28.77
CA SER A 184 9.37 -29.23 28.20
C SER A 184 8.18 -29.66 29.08
N PRO A 185 6.92 -29.65 28.59
CA PRO A 185 5.83 -30.32 29.27
C PRO A 185 5.45 -31.55 28.44
N ASN A 186 6.01 -32.71 28.77
CA ASN A 186 5.54 -33.96 28.18
C ASN A 186 5.54 -35.10 29.20
N SER A 187 4.67 -34.97 30.20
CA SER A 187 4.17 -36.11 30.98
C SER A 187 2.81 -36.53 30.42
N ASN A 188 2.85 -37.36 29.37
CA ASN A 188 1.67 -38.08 28.90
C ASN A 188 1.22 -39.06 30.00
N SER A 189 0.11 -38.75 30.67
CA SER A 189 -0.61 -39.73 31.50
C SER A 189 -1.29 -40.73 30.58
N LEU A 190 -0.90 -41.99 30.73
CA LEU A 190 -1.47 -43.16 30.06
C LEU A 190 -2.99 -43.20 30.25
N HIS A 191 -3.73 -43.14 29.14
CA HIS A 191 -5.14 -43.51 29.11
C HIS A 191 -5.27 -45.03 29.21
N GLU A 192 -5.77 -45.51 30.35
CA GLU A 192 -6.24 -46.88 30.53
C GLU A 192 -7.41 -47.16 29.58
N ARG A 193 -7.32 -48.27 28.83
CA ARG A 193 -8.42 -48.78 28.00
C ARG A 193 -9.31 -49.67 28.85
N PRO A 194 -10.64 -49.50 28.82
CA PRO A 194 -11.54 -50.46 29.44
C PRO A 194 -11.61 -51.75 28.61
N THR A 195 -11.40 -52.89 29.26
CA THR A 195 -11.68 -54.23 28.77
C THR A 195 -13.19 -54.44 28.63
N LEU A 196 -13.63 -54.76 27.43
CA LEU A 196 -14.98 -55.25 27.14
C LEU A 196 -15.03 -56.75 27.47
N GLU A 197 -15.76 -57.12 28.53
CA GLU A 197 -16.17 -58.51 28.76
C GLU A 197 -17.35 -58.85 27.84
N LEU A 198 -17.18 -59.93 27.08
CA LEU A 198 -18.22 -60.59 26.30
C LEU A 198 -18.94 -61.59 27.20
N HIS A 199 -20.25 -61.41 27.37
CA HIS A 199 -21.19 -62.42 27.84
C HIS A 199 -22.41 -62.46 26.93
#